data_AF-A0A3D5NQK1-F1
#
_entry.id   AF-A0A3D5NQK1-F1
#
_cell.length_a   1.000
_cell.length_b   1.000
_cell.length_c   1.000
_cell.angle_alpha   90.00
_cell.angle_beta   90.00
_cell.angle_gamma   90.00
#
_symmetry.space_group_name_H-M   'P 1'
#
loop_
_entity.id
_entity.type
_entity.pdbx_description
1 polymer ?
#
loop_
_entity_poly.entity_id
_entity_poly.type
_entity_poly.pdbx_seq_one_letter_code
_entity_poly.pdbx_strand_id
1 'polypeptide(L)'
;MIIRTRSGEYVKGIIVSKPPHFMTAEEKADGKIHLENLKIDVGCTSRDEVIGLFGISPGDPVSPDVTFSYNEKNGIMLGKAFDNRVGCLA
;
A
#
# COMPACT_ATOMS: atom_id res chain seq x y z
N MET A 1 -1.42 -2.06 -2.54
CA MET A 1 -0.46 -2.59 -1.54
C MET A 1 -0.57 -4.09 -1.53
N ILE A 2 0.53 -4.77 -1.21
CA ILE A 2 0.56 -6.20 -0.99
C ILE A 2 1.15 -6.45 0.40
N ILE A 3 0.44 -7.25 1.21
CA ILE A 3 0.83 -7.65 2.56
C ILE A 3 1.30 -9.09 2.46
N ARG A 4 2.51 -9.39 2.91
CA ARG A 4 2.98 -10.77 3.02
C ARG A 4 2.79 -11.23 4.45
N THR A 5 1.89 -12.17 4.67
CA THR A 5 1.61 -12.72 5.99
C THR A 5 2.76 -13.61 6.45
N ARG A 6 2.82 -13.89 7.76
CA ARG A 6 3.76 -14.87 8.33
C ARG A 6 3.68 -16.28 7.72
N SER A 7 2.51 -16.69 7.21
CA SER A 7 2.34 -17.99 6.52
C SER A 7 2.85 -17.96 5.08
N GLY A 8 3.25 -16.78 4.59
CA GLY A 8 3.74 -16.57 3.23
C GLY A 8 2.65 -16.22 2.21
N GLU A 9 1.41 -16.05 2.65
CA GLU A 9 0.31 -15.61 1.79
C GLU A 9 0.46 -14.13 1.41
N TYR A 10 0.02 -13.77 0.21
CA TYR A 10 0.03 -12.40 -0.28
C TYR A 10 -1.40 -11.85 -0.36
N VAL A 11 -1.72 -10.92 0.54
CA VAL A 11 -3.02 -10.24 0.59
C VAL A 11 -2.94 -8.89 -0.13
N LYS A 12 -3.86 -8.64 -1.07
CA LYS A 12 -3.99 -7.34 -1.71
C LYS A 12 -4.77 -6.37 -0.83
N GLY A 13 -4.35 -5.11 -0.82
CA GLY A 13 -5.08 -4.04 -0.16
C GLY A 13 -4.89 -2.69 -0.84
N ILE A 14 -5.79 -1.74 -0.55
CA ILE A 14 -5.80 -0.39 -1.10
C ILE A 14 -5.57 0.61 0.05
N ILE A 15 -4.70 1.61 -0.19
CA ILE A 15 -4.55 2.72 0.76
C ILE A 15 -5.78 3.60 0.65
N VAL A 16 -6.41 3.86 1.79
CA VAL A 16 -7.57 4.75 1.91
C VAL A 16 -7.31 5.82 2.95
N SER A 17 -7.91 6.99 2.74
CA SER A 17 -7.87 8.12 3.67
C SER A 17 -9.28 8.57 4.03
N LYS A 18 -9.39 9.46 5.03
CA LYS A 18 -10.63 10.18 5.30
C LYS A 18 -11.11 10.90 4.02
N PRO A 19 -12.38 10.77 3.60
CA PRO A 19 -12.86 11.48 2.42
C PRO A 19 -12.89 13.00 2.65
N PRO A 20 -12.63 13.84 1.63
CA PRO A 20 -12.57 15.29 1.79
C PRO A 20 -13.85 15.92 2.38
N HIS A 21 -15.03 15.40 2.04
CA HIS A 21 -16.29 15.92 2.56
C HIS A 21 -16.52 15.61 4.06
N PHE A 22 -15.77 14.68 4.64
CA PHE A 22 -15.76 14.40 6.08
C PHE A 22 -14.65 15.16 6.82
N MET A 23 -13.71 15.80 6.12
CA MET A 23 -12.62 16.56 6.74
C MET A 23 -13.11 17.87 7.37
N THR A 24 -12.50 18.26 8.49
CA THR A 24 -12.70 19.57 9.13
C THR A 24 -12.13 20.69 8.27
N ALA A 25 -12.48 21.95 8.59
CA ALA A 25 -11.92 23.10 7.90
C ALA A 25 -10.39 23.19 8.10
N GLU A 26 -9.88 22.87 9.31
CA GLU A 26 -8.44 22.85 9.56
C GLU A 26 -7.73 21.74 8.76
N GLU A 27 -8.27 20.52 8.74
CA GLU A 27 -7.69 19.39 8.00
C GLU A 27 -7.60 19.70 6.48
N LYS A 28 -8.63 20.37 5.93
CA LYS A 28 -8.61 20.80 4.53
C LYS A 28 -7.58 21.89 4.28
N ALA A 29 -7.46 22.84 5.20
CA ALA A 29 -6.55 23.97 5.07
C ALA A 29 -5.07 23.55 5.18
N ASP A 30 -4.74 22.55 6.00
CA ASP A 30 -3.37 22.00 6.05
C ASP A 30 -2.98 21.36 4.71
N GLY A 31 -3.94 20.78 3.99
CA GLY A 31 -3.73 20.26 2.64
C GLY A 31 -2.82 19.04 2.55
N LYS A 32 -2.36 18.50 3.69
CA LYS A 32 -1.52 17.31 3.76
C LYS A 32 -2.34 16.09 4.14
N ILE A 33 -1.94 14.95 3.59
CA ILE A 33 -2.39 13.64 4.05
C ILE A 33 -1.34 13.13 5.02
N HIS A 34 -1.69 13.10 6.29
CA HIS A 34 -0.85 12.53 7.34
C HIS A 34 -0.86 11.00 7.27
N LEU A 35 0.31 10.38 7.49
CA LEU A 35 0.48 8.93 7.37
C LEU A 35 -0.38 8.18 8.40
N GLU A 36 -0.49 8.72 9.61
CA GLU A 36 -1.33 8.20 10.70
C GLU A 36 -2.83 8.16 10.35
N ASN A 37 -3.26 8.96 9.36
CA ASN A 37 -4.65 8.98 8.90
C ASN A 37 -4.91 8.03 7.73
N LEU A 38 -3.86 7.37 7.22
CA LEU A 38 -3.98 6.37 6.17
C LEU A 38 -4.30 4.99 6.76
N LYS A 39 -5.14 4.24 6.06
CA LYS A 39 -5.47 2.85 6.37
C LYS A 39 -5.25 1.98 5.14
N ILE A 40 -5.08 0.68 5.36
CA ILE A 40 -5.10 -0.30 4.27
C ILE A 40 -6.40 -1.08 4.39
N ASP A 41 -7.23 -0.96 3.36
CA ASP A 41 -8.44 -1.74 3.20
C ASP A 41 -8.11 -3.04 2.45
N VAL A 42 -8.47 -4.18 3.04
CA VAL A 42 -8.28 -5.54 2.50
C VAL A 42 -9.63 -6.24 2.24
N GLY A 43 -10.75 -5.52 2.34
CA GLY A 43 -12.09 -6.04 2.12
C GLY A 43 -12.69 -6.84 3.28
N CYS A 44 -12.04 -6.85 4.44
CA CYS A 44 -12.56 -7.49 5.66
C CYS A 44 -13.61 -6.61 6.34
N THR A 45 -14.62 -7.25 6.92
CA THR A 45 -15.70 -6.58 7.65
C THR A 45 -15.55 -6.65 9.17
N SER A 46 -14.63 -7.49 9.65
CA SER A 46 -14.35 -7.65 11.07
C SER A 46 -12.86 -7.85 11.36
N ARG A 47 -12.47 -7.58 12.60
CA ARG A 47 -11.12 -7.88 13.09
C ARG A 47 -10.81 -9.38 13.03
N ASP A 48 -11.81 -10.22 13.29
CA ASP A 48 -11.64 -11.68 13.29
C ASP A 48 -11.39 -12.22 11.89
N GLU A 49 -11.99 -11.64 10.84
CA GLU A 49 -11.65 -11.96 9.44
C GLU A 49 -10.20 -11.59 9.13
N VAL A 50 -9.76 -10.39 9.52
CA VAL A 50 -8.38 -9.94 9.27
C VAL A 50 -7.35 -10.91 9.87
N ILE A 51 -7.57 -11.34 11.11
CA ILE A 51 -6.64 -12.18 11.84
C ILE A 51 -6.78 -13.66 11.46
N GLY A 52 -8.01 -14.17 11.43
CA GLY A 52 -8.31 -15.59 11.29
C GLY A 52 -8.38 -16.06 9.84
N LEU A 53 -9.05 -15.31 8.97
CA LEU A 53 -9.25 -15.68 7.57
C LEU A 53 -8.09 -15.21 6.69
N PHE A 54 -7.64 -13.97 6.86
CA PHE A 54 -6.58 -13.39 6.05
C PHE A 54 -5.19 -13.54 6.68
N GLY A 55 -5.10 -14.02 7.93
CA GLY A 55 -3.83 -14.30 8.59
C GLY A 55 -2.94 -13.07 8.85
N ILE A 56 -3.48 -11.86 8.73
CA ILE A 56 -2.71 -10.62 8.88
C ILE A 56 -2.44 -10.38 10.36
N SER A 57 -1.20 -10.03 10.67
CA SER A 57 -0.75 -9.74 12.02
C SER A 57 0.20 -8.54 12.07
N PRO A 58 0.31 -7.86 13.23
CA PRO A 58 1.34 -6.85 13.43
C PRO A 58 2.74 -7.41 13.14
N GLY A 59 3.52 -6.63 12.38
CA GLY A 59 4.86 -7.01 11.93
C GLY A 59 4.91 -7.61 10.51
N ASP A 60 3.76 -7.98 9.92
CA ASP A 60 3.73 -8.44 8.54
C ASP A 60 4.19 -7.33 7.58
N PRO A 61 5.17 -7.60 6.69
CA PRO A 61 5.68 -6.59 5.78
C PRO A 61 4.66 -6.23 4.70
N VAL A 62 4.61 -4.94 4.37
CA VAL A 62 3.73 -4.38 3.34
C VAL A 62 4.56 -3.65 2.28
N SER A 63 4.21 -3.81 1.01
CA SER A 63 4.88 -3.13 -0.11
C SER A 63 3.87 -2.58 -1.13
N PRO A 64 4.25 -1.56 -1.93
CA PRO A 64 3.45 -1.16 -3.07
C PRO A 64 3.22 -2.33 -4.03
N ASP A 65 1.96 -2.54 -4.43
CA ASP A 65 1.60 -3.51 -5.46
C ASP A 65 1.73 -2.80 -6.81
N VAL A 66 2.87 -2.95 -7.46
CA VAL A 66 3.24 -2.22 -8.69
C VAL A 66 3.67 -3.22 -9.75
N THR A 67 2.99 -3.18 -10.90
CA THR A 67 3.41 -3.91 -12.10
C THR A 67 4.48 -3.10 -12.83
N PHE A 68 5.60 -3.75 -13.16
CA PHE A 68 6.63 -3.14 -14.01
C PHE A 68 6.07 -2.85 -15.40
N SER A 69 6.47 -1.73 -15.98
CA SER A 69 6.20 -1.42 -17.39
C SER A 69 7.37 -0.72 -18.05
N TYR A 70 7.52 -0.92 -19.36
CA TYR A 70 8.50 -0.24 -20.19
C TYR A 70 7.76 0.57 -21.25
N ASN A 71 8.11 1.85 -21.38
CA ASN A 71 7.54 2.73 -22.37
C ASN A 71 8.44 2.80 -23.60
N GLU A 72 8.09 2.03 -24.63
CA GLU A 72 8.81 1.96 -25.92
C GLU A 72 8.99 3.34 -26.60
N LYS A 73 8.09 4.30 -26.36
CA LYS A 73 8.15 5.61 -27.04
C LYS A 73 9.29 6.49 -26.58
N ASN A 74 9.68 6.37 -25.31
CA ASN A 74 10.73 7.21 -24.71
C ASN A 74 11.81 6.40 -23.99
N GLY A 75 11.75 5.08 -24.05
CA GLY A 75 12.72 4.18 -23.45
C GLY A 75 12.75 4.19 -21.92
N ILE A 76 11.68 4.65 -21.25
CA ILE A 76 11.64 4.78 -19.79
C ILE A 76 10.95 3.57 -19.15
N MET A 77 11.58 3.02 -18.11
CA MET A 77 11.02 1.99 -17.25
C MET A 77 10.25 2.61 -16.07
N LEU A 78 9.09 2.06 -15.74
CA LEU A 78 8.29 2.43 -14.59
C LEU A 78 8.12 1.20 -13.68
N GLY A 79 8.37 1.38 -12.40
CA GLY A 79 8.25 0.32 -11.42
C GLY A 79 8.61 0.79 -10.01
N LYS A 80 8.57 -0.13 -9.05
CA LYS A 80 9.01 0.10 -7.67
C LYS A 80 10.32 -0.64 -7.41
N ALA A 81 11.11 -0.09 -6.50
CA ALA A 81 12.34 -0.67 -5.97
C ALA A 81 13.53 -0.68 -6.94
N PHE A 82 13.58 0.24 -7.92
CA PHE A 82 14.82 0.48 -8.65
C PHE A 82 15.98 0.83 -7.70
N ASP A 83 15.71 1.66 -6.69
CA ASP A 83 16.54 1.80 -5.50
C ASP A 83 16.28 0.61 -4.53
N ASN A 84 17.20 -0.35 -4.35
CA ASN A 84 18.45 -0.53 -5.10
C ASN A 84 18.49 -1.83 -5.91
N ARG A 85 17.36 -2.34 -6.39
CA ARG A 85 17.37 -3.60 -7.17
C ARG A 85 18.11 -3.46 -8.50
N VAL A 86 18.17 -2.25 -9.07
CA VAL A 86 19.01 -2.00 -10.25
C VAL A 86 20.49 -2.08 -9.87
N GLY A 87 20.90 -1.48 -8.75
CA GLY A 87 22.28 -1.58 -8.30
C GLY A 87 22.68 -2.98 -7.82
N CYS A 88 21.74 -3.81 -7.36
CA CYS A 88 22.03 -5.23 -7.05
C CYS A 88 22.28 -6.09 -8.30
N LEU A 89 21.74 -5.68 -9.45
CA LEU A 89 21.94 -6.38 -10.73
C LEU A 89 23.26 -5.98 -11.40
N ALA A 90 23.68 -4.73 -11.21
CA ALA A 90 24.83 -4.13 -11.87
C ALA A 90 26.19 -4.69 -11.41
#